data_AF-A0A353VZ21-F1
#
_entry.id   AF-A0A353VZ21-F1
#
_cell.length_a   1.000
_cell.length_b   1.000
_cell.length_c   1.000
_cell.angle_alpha   90.00
_cell.angle_beta   90.00
_cell.angle_gamma   90.00
#
_symmetry.space_group_name_H-M   'P 1'
#
loop_
_entity.id
_entity.type
_entity.pdbx_description
1 polymer ?
#
loop_
_entity_poly.entity_id
_entity_poly.type
_entity_poly.pdbx_seq_one_letter_code
_entity_poly.pdbx_strand_id
1 'polypeptide(L)'
;MKEKPKRYLPAEDKFLGYAFQALGDHYDSWEEFQMKYNTIQTDDDKEKFLEVASFYLFLVKKGQWVVNVEGSDSYVEYLDHSYKFIALFSLIESLMSGDFRDFFSYLNTRNVFPISKEQLKMLYGEYNIQYGSIQNCRKFFEQYAQHATEKLAKKLIIGNESLFPEGVAKYLYDIRSKFIHECRLILETSQKPTLSTCQKGLVLSNMELPDLMELFEEGLINYFGL
;
A
#
# COMPACT_ATOMS: atom_id res chain seq x y z
N MET A 1 19.98 18.06 -5.00
CA MET A 1 19.81 16.71 -4.44
C MET A 1 20.97 15.86 -4.93
N LYS A 2 21.62 15.06 -4.08
CA LYS A 2 22.56 14.04 -4.57
C LYS A 2 21.72 12.92 -5.17
N GLU A 3 22.03 12.48 -6.39
CA GLU A 3 21.41 11.29 -6.97
C GLU A 3 21.57 10.10 -6.00
N LYS A 4 20.46 9.44 -5.68
CA LYS A 4 20.48 8.20 -4.88
C LYS A 4 21.25 7.17 -5.72
N PRO A 5 22.26 6.48 -5.17
CA PRO A 5 23.02 5.50 -5.95
C PRO A 5 22.08 4.40 -6.45
N LYS A 6 22.09 4.13 -7.76
CA LYS A 6 21.33 3.06 -8.38
C LYS A 6 21.89 1.71 -7.89
N ARG A 7 21.07 0.94 -7.19
CA ARG A 7 21.42 -0.36 -6.57
C ARG A 7 20.82 -1.52 -7.36
N TYR A 8 19.66 -1.33 -7.99
CA TYR A 8 18.90 -2.41 -8.60
C TYR A 8 19.25 -2.57 -10.09
N LEU A 9 19.32 -1.47 -10.83
CA LEU A 9 19.65 -1.44 -12.25
C LEU A 9 21.06 -1.99 -12.57
N PRO A 10 22.12 -1.78 -11.76
CA PRO A 10 23.40 -2.43 -12.01
C PRO A 10 23.38 -3.97 -11.93
N ALA A 11 22.32 -4.56 -11.36
CA ALA A 11 22.09 -6.00 -11.30
C ALA A 11 20.70 -6.34 -11.89
N GLU A 12 20.32 -5.66 -12.97
CA GLU A 12 19.01 -5.72 -13.64
C GLU A 12 18.53 -7.15 -13.85
N ASP A 13 19.32 -8.03 -14.46
CA ASP A 13 18.94 -9.43 -14.72
C ASP A 13 18.45 -10.18 -13.47
N LYS A 14 19.16 -10.01 -12.35
CA LYS A 14 18.83 -10.65 -11.09
C LYS A 14 17.52 -10.11 -10.54
N PHE A 15 17.37 -8.79 -10.51
CA PHE A 15 16.19 -8.14 -9.94
C PHE A 15 14.97 -8.25 -10.83
N LEU A 16 15.15 -8.34 -12.15
CA LEU A 16 14.10 -8.63 -13.11
C LEU A 16 13.58 -10.06 -12.91
N GLY A 17 14.48 -11.02 -12.64
CA GLY A 17 14.10 -12.38 -12.23
C GLY A 17 13.30 -12.41 -10.91
N TYR A 18 13.59 -11.51 -9.98
CA TYR A 18 12.77 -11.35 -8.76
C TYR A 18 11.43 -10.69 -9.05
N ALA A 19 11.39 -9.68 -9.92
CA ALA A 19 10.16 -9.03 -10.31
C ALA A 19 9.19 -10.01 -10.99
N PHE A 20 9.69 -10.90 -11.85
CA PHE A 20 8.86 -11.96 -12.43
C PHE A 20 8.42 -13.02 -11.42
N GLN A 21 9.24 -13.36 -10.42
CA GLN A 21 8.76 -14.21 -9.32
C GLN A 21 7.65 -13.55 -8.49
N ALA A 22 7.59 -12.23 -8.49
CA ALA A 22 6.59 -11.46 -7.75
C ALA A 22 5.29 -11.30 -8.55
N LEU A 23 5.40 -11.01 -9.85
CA LEU A 23 4.30 -10.58 -10.72
C LEU A 23 4.03 -11.51 -11.92
N GLY A 24 4.84 -12.55 -12.10
CA GLY A 24 4.80 -13.40 -13.30
C GLY A 24 3.47 -14.09 -13.53
N ASP A 25 2.66 -14.29 -12.48
CA ASP A 25 1.30 -14.84 -12.57
C ASP A 25 0.35 -13.95 -13.40
N HIS A 26 0.71 -12.69 -13.65
CA HIS A 26 -0.06 -11.73 -14.47
C HIS A 26 0.35 -11.70 -15.95
N TYR A 27 1.31 -12.55 -16.36
CA TYR A 27 1.84 -12.61 -17.72
C TYR A 27 1.81 -14.04 -18.22
N ASP A 28 1.61 -14.22 -19.53
CA ASP A 28 1.58 -15.55 -20.14
C ASP A 28 2.98 -16.19 -20.18
N SER A 29 4.04 -15.36 -20.18
CA SER A 29 5.42 -15.82 -20.30
C SER A 29 6.45 -14.83 -19.72
N TRP A 30 7.67 -15.33 -19.51
CA TRP A 30 8.83 -14.51 -19.14
C TRP A 30 9.16 -13.49 -20.24
N GLU A 31 9.05 -13.89 -21.51
CA GLU A 31 9.31 -13.02 -22.67
C GLU A 31 8.32 -11.86 -22.75
N GLU A 32 7.03 -12.11 -22.49
CA GLU A 32 6.02 -11.06 -22.42
C GLU A 32 6.33 -10.07 -21.29
N PHE A 33 6.64 -10.58 -20.10
CA PHE A 33 7.01 -9.75 -18.96
C PHE A 33 8.22 -8.87 -19.26
N GLN A 34 9.27 -9.41 -19.87
CA GLN A 34 10.46 -8.65 -20.28
C GLN A 34 10.13 -7.57 -21.31
N MET A 35 9.27 -7.90 -22.30
CA MET A 35 8.82 -6.95 -23.30
C MET A 35 8.09 -5.77 -22.64
N LYS A 36 7.20 -6.05 -21.68
CA LYS A 36 6.48 -5.02 -20.92
C LYS A 36 7.44 -4.21 -20.04
N TYR A 37 8.34 -4.84 -19.31
CA TYR A 37 9.34 -4.13 -18.51
C TYR A 37 10.19 -3.15 -19.34
N ASN A 38 10.51 -3.52 -20.58
CA ASN A 38 11.27 -2.66 -21.49
C ASN A 38 10.49 -1.45 -22.03
N THR A 39 9.18 -1.34 -21.79
CA THR A 39 8.42 -0.12 -22.11
C THR A 39 8.59 0.99 -21.08
N ILE A 40 9.11 0.68 -19.88
CA ILE A 40 9.41 1.68 -18.84
C ILE A 40 10.50 2.63 -19.37
N GLN A 41 10.13 3.91 -19.50
CA GLN A 41 10.89 4.88 -20.29
C GLN A 41 12.18 5.37 -19.63
N THR A 42 12.21 5.45 -18.30
CA THR A 42 13.33 6.04 -17.57
C THR A 42 14.05 5.00 -16.72
N ASP A 43 15.37 5.14 -16.63
CA ASP A 43 16.18 4.31 -15.74
C ASP A 43 15.78 4.47 -14.26
N ASP A 44 15.25 5.63 -13.89
CA ASP A 44 14.80 5.90 -12.52
C ASP A 44 13.49 5.16 -12.21
N ASP A 45 12.57 5.09 -13.17
CA ASP A 45 11.36 4.28 -13.04
C ASP A 45 11.69 2.79 -13.07
N LYS A 46 12.64 2.36 -13.90
CA LYS A 46 13.14 0.97 -13.91
C LYS A 46 13.76 0.59 -12.57
N GLU A 47 14.65 1.45 -12.04
CA GLU A 47 15.25 1.29 -10.72
C GLU A 47 14.17 1.16 -9.63
N LYS A 48 13.18 2.05 -9.65
CA LYS A 48 12.07 2.08 -8.68
C LYS A 48 11.17 0.84 -8.80
N PHE A 49 10.84 0.41 -10.02
CA PHE A 49 10.08 -0.82 -10.26
C PHE A 49 10.81 -2.03 -9.68
N LEU A 50 12.09 -2.19 -10.00
CA LEU A 50 12.91 -3.29 -9.51
C LEU A 50 13.03 -3.26 -7.96
N GLU A 51 13.19 -2.08 -7.38
CA GLU A 51 13.21 -1.86 -5.92
C GLU A 51 11.90 -2.36 -5.29
N VAL A 52 10.77 -1.88 -5.78
CA VAL A 52 9.44 -2.16 -5.20
C VAL A 52 9.02 -3.62 -5.43
N ALA A 53 9.22 -4.16 -6.63
CA ALA A 53 8.91 -5.56 -6.92
C ALA A 53 9.75 -6.52 -6.07
N SER A 54 11.02 -6.17 -5.81
CA SER A 54 11.87 -6.95 -4.90
C SER A 54 11.39 -6.91 -3.46
N PHE A 55 11.06 -5.72 -2.93
CA PHE A 55 10.50 -5.62 -1.59
C PHE A 55 9.17 -6.34 -1.46
N TYR A 56 8.30 -6.24 -2.46
CA TYR A 56 7.05 -6.99 -2.49
C TYR A 56 7.28 -8.50 -2.45
N LEU A 57 8.21 -9.02 -3.27
CA LEU A 57 8.57 -10.44 -3.26
C LEU A 57 8.99 -10.93 -1.88
N PHE A 58 9.94 -10.24 -1.25
CA PHE A 58 10.58 -10.72 -0.03
C PHE A 58 9.81 -10.38 1.25
N LEU A 59 9.12 -9.24 1.29
CA LEU A 59 8.37 -8.84 2.49
C LEU A 59 6.95 -9.41 2.49
N VAL A 60 6.34 -9.63 1.32
CA VAL A 60 4.92 -10.00 1.23
C VAL A 60 4.71 -11.40 0.65
N LYS A 61 5.15 -11.67 -0.60
CA LYS A 61 4.91 -12.98 -1.25
C LYS A 61 5.62 -14.13 -0.55
N LYS A 62 6.90 -13.96 -0.23
CA LYS A 62 7.76 -15.02 0.35
C LYS A 62 8.08 -14.81 1.82
N GLY A 63 7.96 -13.58 2.32
CA GLY A 63 8.20 -13.27 3.72
C GLY A 63 7.18 -13.97 4.61
N GLN A 64 7.63 -14.48 5.74
CA GLN A 64 6.76 -15.02 6.79
C GLN A 64 7.25 -14.55 8.15
N TRP A 65 6.32 -14.09 8.99
CA TRP A 65 6.60 -13.82 10.40
C TRP A 65 6.62 -15.15 11.18
N VAL A 66 7.80 -15.49 11.70
CA VAL A 66 8.02 -16.74 12.45
C VAL A 66 8.38 -16.39 13.90
N VAL A 67 7.73 -17.08 14.85
CA VAL A 67 8.02 -16.95 16.28
C VAL A 67 8.93 -18.11 16.69
N ASN A 68 10.16 -17.79 17.11
CA ASN A 68 11.12 -18.78 17.60
C ASN A 68 11.19 -18.76 19.13
N VAL A 69 10.06 -19.05 19.78
CA VAL A 69 9.95 -19.16 21.24
C VAL A 69 9.50 -20.57 21.59
N GLU A 70 10.23 -21.23 22.48
CA GLU A 70 9.94 -22.59 22.92
C GLU A 70 8.53 -22.68 23.52
N GLY A 71 7.74 -23.67 23.07
CA GLY A 71 6.35 -23.87 23.50
C GLY A 71 5.31 -22.96 22.83
N SER A 72 5.71 -22.12 21.86
CA SER A 72 4.79 -21.32 21.04
C SER A 72 4.59 -21.90 19.65
N ASP A 73 3.47 -21.56 19.01
CA ASP A 73 3.27 -21.86 17.59
C ASP A 73 4.29 -21.10 16.75
N SER A 74 5.01 -21.83 15.89
CA SER A 74 6.04 -21.24 15.02
C SER A 74 5.47 -20.22 14.03
N TYR A 75 4.18 -20.33 13.69
CA TYR A 75 3.47 -19.43 12.80
C TYR A 75 2.22 -18.87 13.49
N VAL A 76 2.06 -17.54 13.42
CA VAL A 76 0.93 -16.82 14.01
C VAL A 76 0.31 -15.94 12.93
N GLU A 77 -0.82 -16.38 12.38
CA GLU A 77 -1.46 -15.78 11.19
C GLU A 77 -1.66 -14.27 11.33
N TYR A 78 -2.26 -13.82 12.43
CA TYR A 78 -2.56 -12.39 12.59
C TYR A 78 -1.31 -11.52 12.69
N LEU A 79 -0.18 -12.04 13.17
CA LEU A 79 1.10 -11.30 13.18
C LEU A 79 1.66 -11.19 11.78
N ASP A 80 1.70 -12.32 11.05
CA ASP A 80 2.16 -12.36 9.67
C ASP A 80 1.32 -11.45 8.76
N HIS A 81 0.00 -11.55 8.87
CA HIS A 81 -0.94 -10.76 8.09
C HIS A 81 -0.84 -9.27 8.43
N SER A 82 -0.70 -8.90 9.72
CA SER A 82 -0.48 -7.50 10.12
C SER A 82 0.80 -6.96 9.52
N TYR A 83 1.90 -7.72 9.61
CA TYR A 83 3.19 -7.34 9.04
C TYR A 83 3.09 -7.11 7.52
N LYS A 84 2.48 -8.06 6.79
CA LYS A 84 2.32 -7.98 5.33
C LYS A 84 1.42 -6.83 4.90
N PHE A 85 0.33 -6.60 5.63
CA PHE A 85 -0.55 -5.44 5.40
C PHE A 85 0.23 -4.13 5.51
N ILE A 86 1.02 -3.97 6.57
CA ILE A 86 1.83 -2.76 6.78
C ILE A 86 2.93 -2.62 5.72
N ALA A 87 3.54 -3.72 5.29
CA ALA A 87 4.50 -3.72 4.20
C ALA A 87 3.86 -3.24 2.89
N LEU A 88 2.67 -3.75 2.53
CA LEU A 88 1.91 -3.30 1.35
C LEU A 88 1.64 -1.80 1.39
N PHE A 89 1.12 -1.29 2.51
CA PHE A 89 0.84 0.14 2.67
C PHE A 89 2.11 1.00 2.59
N SER A 90 3.22 0.53 3.16
CA SER A 90 4.49 1.23 3.08
C SER A 90 5.01 1.32 1.64
N LEU A 91 4.83 0.26 0.84
CA LEU A 91 5.19 0.26 -0.58
C LEU A 91 4.30 1.21 -1.40
N ILE A 92 2.99 1.19 -1.16
CA ILE A 92 2.04 2.13 -1.79
C ILE A 92 2.41 3.58 -1.48
N GLU A 93 2.64 3.89 -0.20
CA GLU A 93 3.00 5.24 0.23
C GLU A 93 4.33 5.69 -0.40
N SER A 94 5.31 4.78 -0.49
CA SER A 94 6.60 5.04 -1.14
C SER A 94 6.47 5.32 -2.64
N LEU A 95 5.68 4.51 -3.36
CA LEU A 95 5.41 4.71 -4.79
C LEU A 95 4.83 6.11 -5.05
N MET A 96 3.91 6.55 -4.20
CA MET A 96 3.14 7.78 -4.35
C MET A 96 3.77 9.00 -3.67
N SER A 97 4.97 8.87 -3.09
CA SER A 97 5.63 9.89 -2.26
C SER A 97 6.19 11.12 -3.00
N GLY A 98 5.95 11.26 -4.30
CA GLY A 98 6.61 12.23 -5.20
C GLY A 98 6.56 13.68 -4.74
N ASP A 99 5.55 14.08 -3.96
CA ASP A 99 5.36 15.46 -3.46
C ASP A 99 5.20 15.52 -1.93
N PHE A 100 5.95 14.70 -1.17
CA PHE A 100 5.93 14.85 0.29
C PHE A 100 6.43 16.26 0.68
N ARG A 101 5.54 17.06 1.27
CA ARG A 101 5.87 18.32 1.90
C ARG A 101 5.59 18.19 3.38
N ASP A 102 6.58 18.44 4.22
CA ASP A 102 6.37 18.50 5.67
C ASP A 102 5.36 19.62 6.04
N PHE A 103 4.54 19.40 7.07
CA PHE A 103 3.47 20.32 7.45
C PHE A 103 4.03 21.70 7.85
N PHE A 104 5.17 21.76 8.54
CA PHE A 104 5.78 23.03 8.89
C PHE A 104 6.28 23.79 7.65
N SER A 105 6.88 23.07 6.70
CA SER A 105 7.27 23.61 5.40
C SER A 105 6.06 24.12 4.61
N TYR A 106 4.93 23.40 4.64
CA TYR A 106 3.66 23.85 4.07
C TYR A 106 3.15 25.16 4.70
N LEU A 107 3.20 25.28 6.04
CA LEU A 107 2.82 26.51 6.74
C LEU A 107 3.73 27.69 6.36
N ASN A 108 5.05 27.47 6.26
CA ASN A 108 6.00 28.51 5.87
C ASN A 108 5.73 29.06 4.48
N THR A 109 5.36 28.20 3.51
CA THR A 109 5.03 28.67 2.15
C THR A 109 3.79 29.59 2.10
N ARG A 110 2.98 29.60 3.16
CA ARG A 110 1.76 30.43 3.25
C ARG A 110 1.93 31.68 4.11
N ASN A 111 3.10 31.89 4.73
CA ASN A 111 3.38 33.05 5.60
C ASN A 111 2.30 33.30 6.68
N VAL A 112 1.82 32.24 7.34
CA VAL A 112 0.67 32.29 8.26
C VAL A 112 1.03 32.51 9.73
N PHE A 113 2.30 32.75 10.06
CA PHE A 113 2.74 32.95 11.44
C PHE A 113 2.66 34.43 11.86
N PRO A 114 2.26 34.73 13.11
CA PRO A 114 1.80 33.81 14.17
C PRO A 114 0.37 33.28 13.93
N ILE A 115 0.12 32.02 14.33
CA ILE A 115 -1.09 31.26 13.99
C ILE A 115 -1.89 30.89 15.26
N SER A 116 -3.22 30.99 15.22
CA SER A 116 -4.08 30.52 16.31
C SER A 116 -4.28 29.00 16.29
N LYS A 117 -4.77 28.41 17.39
CA LYS A 117 -5.07 26.97 17.46
C LYS A 117 -6.15 26.54 16.47
N GLU A 118 -7.16 27.38 16.26
CA GLU A 118 -8.27 27.15 15.34
C GLU A 118 -7.78 27.21 13.89
N GLN A 119 -6.95 28.21 13.56
CA GLN A 119 -6.30 28.32 12.25
C GLN A 119 -5.36 27.15 11.98
N LEU A 120 -4.60 26.70 12.99
CA LEU A 120 -3.72 25.54 12.87
C LEU A 120 -4.51 24.27 12.56
N LYS A 121 -5.65 24.06 13.23
CA LYS A 121 -6.54 22.91 12.94
C LYS A 121 -7.10 22.96 11.51
N MET A 122 -7.53 24.14 11.06
CA MET A 122 -8.04 24.33 9.71
C MET A 122 -6.96 24.03 8.66
N LEU A 123 -5.78 24.64 8.81
CA LEU A 123 -4.63 24.45 7.92
C LEU A 123 -4.10 23.03 7.94
N TYR A 124 -4.15 22.34 9.09
CA TYR A 124 -3.85 20.92 9.18
C TYR A 124 -4.86 20.06 8.43
N GLY A 125 -6.14 20.42 8.47
CA GLY A 125 -7.19 19.81 7.66
C GLY A 125 -6.91 19.96 6.16
N GLU A 126 -6.62 21.18 5.70
CA GLU A 126 -6.25 21.48 4.31
C GLU A 126 -4.99 20.72 3.87
N TYR A 127 -3.97 20.70 4.74
CA TYR A 127 -2.74 19.95 4.51
C TYR A 127 -3.02 18.47 4.32
N ASN A 128 -3.83 17.83 5.18
CA ASN A 128 -4.14 16.40 5.05
C ASN A 128 -4.96 16.08 3.79
N ILE A 129 -5.76 17.03 3.30
CA ILE A 129 -6.48 16.90 2.03
C ILE A 129 -5.52 16.92 0.84
N GLN A 130 -4.42 17.69 0.92
CA GLN A 130 -3.50 17.87 -0.20
C GLN A 130 -2.29 16.93 -0.17
N TYR A 131 -1.74 16.69 1.01
CA TYR A 131 -0.44 16.02 1.24
C TYR A 131 -0.53 14.87 2.25
N GLY A 132 -1.71 14.59 2.81
CA GLY A 132 -1.89 13.50 3.76
C GLY A 132 -1.63 12.14 3.10
N SER A 133 -1.01 11.21 3.82
CA SER A 133 -0.68 9.87 3.28
C SER A 133 -1.93 9.08 2.84
N ILE A 134 -3.11 9.39 3.38
CA ILE A 134 -4.38 8.83 2.89
C ILE A 134 -4.64 9.18 1.42
N GLN A 135 -4.18 10.35 0.95
CA GLN A 135 -4.33 10.75 -0.45
C GLN A 135 -3.45 9.92 -1.37
N ASN A 136 -2.27 9.52 -0.90
CA ASN A 136 -1.40 8.61 -1.64
C ASN A 136 -2.06 7.24 -1.83
N CYS A 137 -2.63 6.68 -0.76
CA CYS A 137 -3.39 5.42 -0.85
C CYS A 137 -4.63 5.56 -1.73
N ARG A 138 -5.40 6.66 -1.61
CA ARG A 138 -6.56 6.93 -2.45
C ARG A 138 -6.20 7.01 -3.93
N LYS A 139 -5.22 7.85 -4.28
CA LYS A 139 -4.73 7.96 -5.66
C LYS A 139 -4.30 6.59 -6.19
N PHE A 140 -3.59 5.80 -5.38
CA PHE A 140 -3.17 4.48 -5.82
C PHE A 140 -4.35 3.56 -6.15
N PHE A 141 -5.35 3.48 -5.26
CA PHE A 141 -6.52 2.62 -5.46
C PHE A 141 -7.44 3.11 -6.58
N GLU A 142 -7.66 4.43 -6.67
CA GLU A 142 -8.56 5.04 -7.64
C GLU A 142 -7.96 5.07 -9.05
N GLN A 143 -6.64 5.25 -9.19
CA GLN A 143 -6.00 5.44 -10.50
C GLN A 143 -5.35 4.18 -11.04
N TYR A 144 -4.82 3.30 -10.18
CA TYR A 144 -4.01 2.18 -10.62
C TYR A 144 -4.59 0.81 -10.26
N ALA A 145 -5.45 0.70 -9.24
CA ALA A 145 -5.99 -0.60 -8.80
C ALA A 145 -7.53 -0.62 -8.81
N GLN A 146 -8.15 0.05 -9.78
CA GLN A 146 -9.60 0.28 -9.77
C GLN A 146 -10.40 -1.02 -9.75
N HIS A 147 -10.03 -1.99 -10.58
CA HIS A 147 -10.81 -3.22 -10.73
C HIS A 147 -10.68 -4.12 -9.49
N ALA A 148 -9.47 -4.29 -8.96
CA ALA A 148 -9.26 -4.97 -7.68
C ALA A 148 -9.94 -4.23 -6.52
N THR A 149 -9.98 -2.89 -6.54
CA THR A 149 -10.69 -2.09 -5.54
C THR A 149 -12.20 -2.35 -5.59
N GLU A 150 -12.79 -2.42 -6.78
CA GLU A 150 -14.22 -2.75 -6.97
C GLU A 150 -14.56 -4.17 -6.50
N LYS A 151 -13.68 -5.15 -6.76
CA LYS A 151 -13.81 -6.51 -6.22
C LYS A 151 -13.78 -6.49 -4.69
N LEU A 152 -12.81 -5.78 -4.11
CA LEU A 152 -12.62 -5.70 -2.67
C LEU A 152 -13.81 -5.00 -1.98
N ALA A 153 -14.37 -3.97 -2.62
CA ALA A 153 -15.53 -3.24 -2.14
C ALA A 153 -16.73 -4.17 -1.88
N LYS A 154 -16.92 -5.18 -2.72
CA LYS A 154 -17.99 -6.19 -2.57
C LYS A 154 -17.79 -7.12 -1.36
N LYS A 155 -16.54 -7.25 -0.88
CA LYS A 155 -16.18 -8.07 0.30
C LYS A 155 -16.31 -7.30 1.63
N LEU A 156 -16.59 -6.01 1.59
CA LEU A 156 -16.75 -5.15 2.76
C LEU A 156 -18.20 -4.70 2.87
N ILE A 157 -18.90 -5.08 3.94
CA ILE A 157 -20.34 -4.82 4.12
C ILE A 157 -20.55 -3.90 5.32
N ILE A 158 -21.28 -2.80 5.13
CA ILE A 158 -21.73 -1.90 6.20
C ILE A 158 -23.26 -1.97 6.27
N GLY A 159 -23.79 -2.43 7.40
CA GLY A 159 -25.22 -2.75 7.50
C GLY A 159 -25.57 -3.92 6.57
N ASN A 160 -26.32 -3.65 5.51
CA ASN A 160 -26.71 -4.63 4.48
C ASN A 160 -26.17 -4.30 3.08
N GLU A 161 -25.28 -3.31 2.97
CA GLU A 161 -24.78 -2.83 1.68
C GLU A 161 -23.27 -3.01 1.58
N SER A 162 -22.79 -3.32 0.37
CA SER A 162 -21.35 -3.31 0.08
C SER A 162 -20.81 -1.90 0.14
N LEU A 163 -19.53 -1.79 0.48
CA LEU A 163 -18.82 -0.51 0.46
C LEU A 163 -18.71 -0.01 -0.98
N PHE A 164 -18.70 1.31 -1.18
CA PHE A 164 -18.30 1.91 -2.45
C PHE A 164 -16.77 1.86 -2.60
N PRO A 165 -16.22 1.80 -3.83
CA PRO A 165 -14.77 1.78 -4.07
C PRO A 165 -14.00 2.89 -3.34
N GLU A 166 -14.54 4.12 -3.31
CA GLU A 166 -13.94 5.27 -2.62
C GLU A 166 -13.89 5.08 -1.09
N GLY A 167 -14.79 4.25 -0.56
CA GLY A 167 -14.81 3.86 0.84
C GLY A 167 -13.70 2.87 1.21
N VAL A 168 -13.25 2.04 0.27
CA VAL A 168 -12.22 1.01 0.49
C VAL A 168 -10.91 1.66 0.91
N ALA A 169 -10.48 2.69 0.18
CA ALA A 169 -9.26 3.43 0.50
C ALA A 169 -9.26 3.97 1.92
N LYS A 170 -10.37 4.56 2.33
CA LYS A 170 -10.53 5.09 3.69
C LYS A 170 -10.53 3.97 4.72
N TYR A 171 -11.26 2.89 4.47
CA TYR A 171 -11.35 1.76 5.39
C TYR A 171 -9.99 1.10 5.65
N LEU A 172 -9.24 0.79 4.59
CA LEU A 172 -7.93 0.17 4.71
C LEU A 172 -6.91 1.12 5.36
N TYR A 173 -6.97 2.41 5.02
CA TYR A 173 -6.13 3.41 5.68
C TYR A 173 -6.47 3.58 7.17
N ASP A 174 -7.75 3.50 7.56
CA ASP A 174 -8.16 3.54 8.96
C ASP A 174 -7.60 2.33 9.74
N ILE A 175 -7.55 1.13 9.14
CA ILE A 175 -6.89 -0.05 9.72
C ILE A 175 -5.39 0.23 9.90
N ARG A 176 -4.70 0.69 8.85
CA ARG A 176 -3.28 1.08 8.89
C ARG A 176 -3.01 2.11 9.99
N SER A 177 -3.86 3.12 10.09
CA SER A 177 -3.75 4.21 11.06
C SER A 177 -3.88 3.70 12.50
N LYS A 178 -4.86 2.84 12.78
CA LYS A 178 -5.02 2.21 14.10
C LYS A 178 -3.82 1.35 14.49
N PHE A 179 -3.23 0.61 13.55
CA PHE A 179 -2.00 -0.14 13.84
C PHE A 179 -0.86 0.81 14.24
N ILE A 180 -0.63 1.89 13.48
CA ILE A 180 0.49 2.81 13.73
C ILE A 180 0.32 3.60 15.03
N HIS A 181 -0.90 4.02 15.36
CA HIS A 181 -1.15 4.88 16.53
C HIS A 181 -1.54 4.12 17.80
N GLU A 182 -2.12 2.94 17.67
CA GLU A 182 -2.67 2.17 18.80
C GLU A 182 -2.03 0.78 18.92
N CYS A 183 -1.09 0.41 18.03
CA CYS A 183 -0.53 -0.94 17.94
C CYS A 183 -1.61 -2.03 17.79
N ARG A 184 -2.78 -1.67 17.26
CA ARG A 184 -3.88 -2.60 17.04
C ARG A 184 -3.52 -3.57 15.92
N LEU A 185 -3.43 -4.85 16.25
CA LEU A 185 -3.24 -5.94 15.29
C LEU A 185 -4.40 -6.00 14.29
N ILE A 186 -4.06 -6.37 13.07
CA ILE A 186 -4.97 -6.41 11.93
C ILE A 186 -5.52 -7.83 11.82
N LEU A 187 -6.81 -7.95 12.15
CA LEU A 187 -7.55 -9.22 12.08
C LEU A 187 -8.43 -9.25 10.83
N GLU A 188 -8.64 -8.09 10.20
CA GLU A 188 -9.55 -7.86 9.09
C GLU A 188 -9.14 -8.56 7.78
N THR A 189 -7.99 -9.22 7.75
CA THR A 189 -7.47 -10.01 6.61
C THR A 189 -7.37 -11.51 6.92
N SER A 190 -7.97 -11.97 8.03
CA SER A 190 -8.00 -13.39 8.38
C SER A 190 -8.88 -14.18 7.41
N GLN A 191 -8.69 -15.50 7.33
CA GLN A 191 -9.52 -16.38 6.48
C GLN A 191 -10.99 -16.44 6.90
N LYS A 192 -11.35 -15.87 8.05
CA LYS A 192 -12.72 -15.88 8.58
C LYS A 192 -13.32 -14.48 8.47
N PRO A 193 -14.64 -14.40 8.23
CA PRO A 193 -15.36 -13.13 8.31
C PRO A 193 -15.10 -12.45 9.66
N THR A 194 -14.72 -11.17 9.61
CA THR A 194 -14.47 -10.38 10.81
C THR A 194 -15.44 -9.23 10.92
N LEU A 195 -15.84 -8.93 12.16
CA LEU A 195 -16.63 -7.74 12.49
C LEU A 195 -15.70 -6.70 13.08
N SER A 196 -15.58 -5.56 12.42
CA SER A 196 -14.79 -4.43 12.90
C SER A 196 -15.69 -3.19 13.05
N THR A 197 -15.32 -2.30 13.97
CA THR A 197 -15.99 -1.00 14.10
C THR A 197 -15.17 0.08 13.41
N CYS A 198 -15.79 0.79 12.48
CA CYS A 198 -15.27 2.02 11.88
C CYS A 198 -16.14 3.21 12.29
N GLN A 199 -15.69 4.44 11.97
CA GLN A 199 -16.45 5.66 12.28
C GLN A 199 -17.87 5.68 11.72
N LYS A 200 -18.15 4.90 10.66
CA LYS A 200 -19.45 4.81 9.99
C LYS A 200 -20.35 3.66 10.49
N GLY A 201 -19.86 2.82 11.40
CA GLY A 201 -20.61 1.68 11.94
C GLY A 201 -19.82 0.37 11.94
N LEU A 202 -20.56 -0.73 12.16
CA LEU A 202 -20.05 -2.09 12.09
C LEU A 202 -19.78 -2.47 10.63
N VAL A 203 -18.58 -2.98 10.35
CA VAL A 203 -18.17 -3.50 9.05
C VAL A 203 -18.00 -5.00 9.18
N LEU A 204 -18.70 -5.77 8.35
CA LEU A 204 -18.40 -7.17 8.11
C LEU A 204 -17.40 -7.27 6.97
N SER A 205 -16.21 -7.76 7.28
CA SER A 205 -15.12 -7.90 6.32
C SER A 205 -14.90 -9.38 5.99
N ASN A 206 -15.08 -9.71 4.71
CA ASN A 206 -14.72 -10.99 4.10
C ASN A 206 -13.46 -10.86 3.24
N MET A 207 -12.65 -9.83 3.52
CA MET A 207 -11.40 -9.58 2.83
C MET A 207 -10.33 -10.53 3.37
N GLU A 208 -9.52 -11.06 2.48
CA GLU A 208 -8.37 -11.87 2.83
C GLU A 208 -7.08 -11.16 2.38
N LEU A 209 -5.94 -11.55 2.93
CA LEU A 209 -4.65 -11.00 2.51
C LEU A 209 -4.38 -11.15 0.99
N PRO A 210 -4.72 -12.26 0.32
CA PRO A 210 -4.59 -12.37 -1.13
C PRO A 210 -5.34 -11.29 -1.93
N ASP A 211 -6.48 -10.81 -1.42
CA ASP A 211 -7.22 -9.72 -2.10
C ASP A 211 -6.41 -8.42 -2.10
N LEU A 212 -5.69 -8.16 -1.01
CA LEU A 212 -4.81 -6.99 -0.89
C LEU A 212 -3.54 -7.14 -1.73
N MET A 213 -3.05 -8.37 -1.87
CA MET A 213 -1.93 -8.69 -2.75
C MET A 213 -2.32 -8.47 -4.22
N GLU A 214 -3.46 -9.00 -4.67
CA GLU A 214 -4.00 -8.77 -6.02
C GLU A 214 -4.17 -7.27 -6.28
N LEU A 215 -4.74 -6.55 -5.31
CA LEU A 215 -4.91 -5.10 -5.40
C LEU A 215 -3.59 -4.35 -5.58
N PHE A 216 -2.56 -4.73 -4.81
CA PHE A 216 -1.25 -4.10 -4.93
C PHE A 216 -0.57 -4.45 -6.26
N GLU A 217 -0.66 -5.70 -6.70
CA GLU A 217 -0.07 -6.17 -7.96
C GLU A 217 -0.69 -5.46 -9.16
N GLU A 218 -2.03 -5.38 -9.23
CA GLU A 218 -2.76 -4.63 -10.26
C GLU A 218 -2.29 -3.16 -10.27
N GLY A 219 -2.24 -2.54 -9.09
CA GLY A 219 -1.80 -1.15 -8.95
C GLY A 219 -0.34 -0.93 -9.35
N LEU A 220 0.55 -1.86 -9.04
CA LEU A 220 1.97 -1.77 -9.39
C LEU A 220 2.17 -1.88 -10.91
N ILE A 221 1.50 -2.85 -11.54
CA ILE A 221 1.53 -3.07 -13.00
C ILE A 221 1.04 -1.80 -13.71
N ASN A 222 -0.13 -1.28 -13.32
CA ASN A 222 -0.71 -0.10 -13.94
C ASN A 222 0.09 1.18 -13.68
N TYR A 223 0.72 1.32 -12.50
CA TYR A 223 1.57 2.47 -12.18
C TYR A 223 2.76 2.59 -13.15
N PHE A 224 3.36 1.47 -13.53
CA PHE A 224 4.50 1.42 -14.46
C PHE A 224 4.11 1.17 -15.92
N GLY A 225 2.81 1.00 -16.22
CA GLY A 225 2.31 0.77 -17.59
C GLY A 225 2.69 -0.58 -18.17
N LEU A 226 2.73 -1.62 -17.33
CA LEU A 226 3.14 -2.97 -17.69
C LEU A 226 1.99 -3.85 -18.19
#